data_AF-A0A2W6AWG2-F1
#
_entry.id   AF-A0A2W6AWG2-F1
#
_cell.length_a   1.000
_cell.length_b   1.000
_cell.length_c   1.000
_cell.angle_alpha   90.00
_cell.angle_beta   90.00
_cell.angle_gamma   90.00
#
_symmetry.space_group_name_H-M   'P 1'
#
loop_
_entity.id
_entity.type
_entity.pdbx_description
1 polymer ?
#
loop_
_entity_poly.entity_id
_entity_poly.type
_entity_poly.pdbx_seq_one_letter_code
_entity_poly.pdbx_strand_id
1 'polypeptide(L)' 'MRDTERRAREGYERVFGMPPELIASAPGRINLIGEHTDYGDGYALPCAIDRR' A
#
# COMPACT_ATOMS: atom_id res chain seq x y z
N MET A 1 -10.77 10.97 3.13
CA MET A 1 -10.18 9.79 3.77
C MET A 1 -10.78 8.55 3.12
N ARG A 2 -9.96 7.65 2.60
CA ARG A 2 -10.42 6.40 1.97
C ARG A 2 -11.00 5.46 3.03
N ASP A 3 -11.81 4.49 2.59
CA ASP A 3 -12.42 3.49 3.48
C ASP A 3 -11.39 2.72 4.32
N THR A 4 -10.30 2.31 3.67
CA THR A 4 -9.17 1.61 4.31
C THR A 4 -8.48 2.46 5.38
N GLU A 5 -8.27 3.75 5.12
CA GLU A 5 -7.68 4.67 6.09
C GLU A 5 -8.59 4.84 7.32
N ARG A 6 -9.91 4.95 7.11
CA ARG A 6 -10.89 5.08 8.20
C ARG A 6 -10.88 3.83 9.09
N ARG A 7 -10.92 2.64 8.48
CA ARG A 7 -10.86 1.36 9.20
C ARG A 7 -9.54 1.19 9.97
N ALA A 8 -8.43 1.68 9.42
CA ALA A 8 -7.14 1.67 10.11
C ALA A 8 -7.16 2.58 11.35
N ARG A 9 -7.74 3.79 11.24
CA ARG A 9 -7.94 4.69 12.39
C ARG A 9 -8.78 4.05 13.49
N GLU A 10 -9.97 3.56 13.13
CA GLU A 10 -10.91 2.93 14.08
C GLU A 10 -10.28 1.71 14.77
N GLY A 11 -9.55 0.89 14.00
CA GLY A 11 -8.81 -0.27 14.53
C GLY A 11 -7.72 0.15 15.51
N TYR A 12 -6.96 1.20 15.20
CA TYR A 12 -5.92 1.73 16.07
C TYR A 12 -6.50 2.28 17.37
N GLU A 13 -7.52 3.15 17.29
CA GLU A 13 -8.17 3.75 18.46
C GLU A 13 -8.76 2.68 19.38
N ARG A 14 -9.34 1.61 18.82
CA ARG A 14 -9.86 0.50 19.61
C ARG A 14 -8.77 -0.27 20.38
N VAL A 15 -7.57 -0.39 19.83
CA VAL A 15 -6.46 -1.16 20.46
C VAL A 15 -5.66 -0.31 21.43
N PHE A 16 -5.44 0.97 21.09
CA PHE A 16 -4.51 1.84 21.83
C PHE A 16 -5.22 2.95 22.62
N GLY A 17 -6.54 3.11 22.51
CA GLY A 17 -7.34 4.07 23.28
C GLY A 17 -7.09 5.54 22.93
N MET A 18 -6.37 5.81 21.84
CA MET A 18 -6.01 7.16 21.39
C MET A 18 -5.91 7.21 19.86
N PRO A 19 -6.08 8.38 19.22
CA PRO A 19 -5.93 8.49 17.78
C PRO A 19 -4.47 8.26 17.33
N PRO A 20 -4.23 7.70 16.13
CA PRO A 20 -2.89 7.61 15.57
C PRO A 20 -2.36 9.01 15.21
N GLU A 21 -1.06 9.21 15.39
CA GLU A 21 -0.37 10.46 15.01
C GLU A 21 -0.33 10.63 13.48
N LEU A 22 -0.17 9.53 12.75
CA LEU A 22 -0.08 9.50 11.29
C LEU A 22 -0.82 8.28 10.72
N ILE A 23 -1.40 8.45 9.53
CA ILE A 23 -1.90 7.36 8.70
C ILE A 23 -1.20 7.46 7.35
N ALA A 24 -0.51 6.38 6.96
CA ALA A 24 0.18 6.26 5.68
C ALA A 24 -0.45 5.14 4.84
N SER A 25 -0.38 5.25 3.52
CA SER A 25 -0.80 4.19 2.60
C SER A 25 0.12 4.10 1.39
N ALA A 26 0.35 2.89 0.90
CA ALA A 26 1.07 2.61 -0.33
C ALA A 26 0.11 1.92 -1.33
N PRO A 27 0.19 2.22 -2.64
CA PRO A 27 -0.61 1.52 -3.62
C PRO A 27 -0.08 0.11 -3.83
N GLY A 28 -0.96 -0.79 -4.27
CA GLY A 28 -0.50 -1.98 -4.97
C GLY A 28 0.20 -1.59 -6.28
N ARG A 29 0.88 -2.56 -6.91
CA ARG A 29 1.45 -2.38 -8.24
C ARG A 29 1.13 -3.57 -9.13
N ILE A 30 1.00 -3.33 -10.41
CA ILE A 30 1.02 -4.37 -11.44
C ILE A 30 2.31 -4.23 -12.25
N ASN A 31 2.86 -5.34 -12.72
CA ASN A 31 3.92 -5.26 -13.71
C ASN A 31 3.30 -5.24 -15.11
N LEU A 32 3.70 -4.28 -15.95
CA LEU A 32 3.25 -4.25 -17.34
C LEU A 32 4.10 -5.18 -18.22
N ILE A 33 5.41 -5.24 -17.93
CA ILE A 33 6.39 -6.13 -18.58
C ILE A 33 7.62 -6.31 -17.68
N GLY A 34 8.33 -7.44 -17.85
CA GLY A 34 9.57 -7.75 -17.13
C GLY A 34 9.40 -8.77 -15.98
N GLU A 35 8.39 -9.64 -16.04
CA GLU A 35 8.22 -10.75 -15.10
C GLU A 35 9.47 -11.64 -15.03
N HIS A 36 9.84 -12.04 -13.81
CA HIS A 36 10.97 -12.94 -13.56
C HIS A 36 12.35 -12.39 -13.98
N THR A 37 12.48 -11.07 -14.15
CA THR A 37 13.75 -10.42 -14.51
C THR A 37 14.40 -9.67 -13.35
N ASP A 38 13.62 -9.33 -12.33
CA ASP A 38 14.02 -8.49 -11.20
C ASP A 38 15.10 -9.12 -10.33
N TYR A 39 15.07 -10.44 -10.14
CA TYR A 39 16.12 -11.16 -9.40
C TYR A 39 17.37 -11.47 -10.24
N GLY A 40 17.36 -11.14 -11.53
CA GLY A 40 18.48 -11.35 -12.46
C GLY A 40 19.11 -10.07 -12.98
N ASP A 41 19.00 -8.96 -12.23
CA ASP A 41 19.47 -7.62 -12.61
C ASP A 41 18.86 -7.08 -13.93
N GLY A 42 17.67 -7.58 -14.30
CA GLY A 42 16.92 -7.13 -15.46
C GLY A 42 16.06 -5.88 -15.18
N TYR A 43 15.41 -5.39 -16.23
CA TYR A 43 14.49 -4.23 -16.14
C TYR A 43 13.03 -4.68 -16.03
N ALA A 44 12.26 -3.96 -15.22
CA ALA A 44 10.80 -4.11 -15.14
C ALA A 44 10.10 -2.77 -15.36
N LEU A 45 8.86 -2.81 -15.87
CA LEU A 45 8.01 -1.63 -16.03
C LEU A 45 6.75 -1.78 -15.16
N PRO A 46 6.85 -1.54 -13.84
CA PRO A 46 5.70 -1.57 -12.96
C PRO A 46 4.88 -0.28 -13.05
N CYS A 47 3.60 -0.39 -12.72
CA CYS A 47 2.71 0.76 -12.54
C CYS A 47 1.95 0.62 -11.22
N ALA A 48 1.85 1.74 -10.48
CA ALA A 48 0.98 1.82 -9.31
C ALA A 48 -0.48 1.70 -9.75
N ILE A 49 -1.26 0.89 -9.05
CA ILE A 49 -2.69 0.75 -9.30
C ILE A 49 -3.49 1.56 -8.29
N ASP A 50 -4.73 1.92 -8.63
CA ASP A 50 -5.63 2.66 -7.73
C ASP A 50 -6.16 1.80 -6.56
N ARG A 51 -5.74 0.54 -6.48
CA ARG A 51 -6.05 -0.32 -5.35
C ARG A 51 -5.19 0.03 -4.14
N ARG A 52 -5.86 0.35 -3.04
CA ARG A 52 -5.33 0.52 -1.68
C ARG A 52 -5.86 -0.58 -0.78
#